data_AF-D2XPV7-F1
#
_entry.id   AF-D2XPV7-F1
#
_cell.length_a   1.000
_cell.length_b   1.000
_cell.length_c   1.000
_cell.angle_alpha   90.00
_cell.angle_beta   90.00
_cell.angle_gamma   90.00
#
_symmetry.space_group_name_H-M   'P 1'
#
loop_
_entity.id
_entity.type
_entity.pdbx_description
1 polymer ?
#
loop_
_entity_poly.entity_id
_entity_poly.type
_entity_poly.pdbx_seq_one_letter_code
_entity_poly.pdbx_strand_id
1 'polypeptide(L)'
;GYGLLRVFSILQILGMQFNFIWISISLIGGVLVSLICLWQMDLKALIAYSSVAHMGIVLSGLMTMTYWGLNGSYTLMIAHGLCSSGLFCLANISYERMGSRSLLINKGMLNFMPSL
;
A
#
# COMPACT_ATOMS: atom_id res chain seq x y z
N GLY A 1 7.43 4.72 -6.92
CA GLY A 1 6.72 6.01 -6.97
C GLY A 1 7.62 7.13 -7.46
N TYR A 2 8.45 7.71 -6.58
CA TYR A 2 9.17 8.97 -6.87
C TYR A 2 10.14 8.93 -8.06
N GLY A 3 10.87 7.82 -8.24
CA GLY A 3 11.75 7.65 -9.40
C GLY A 3 11.00 7.72 -10.73
N LEU A 4 9.84 7.05 -10.82
CA LEU A 4 8.97 7.13 -11.99
C LEU A 4 8.48 8.56 -12.23
N LEU A 5 8.05 9.27 -11.18
CA LEU A 5 7.64 10.68 -11.28
C LEU A 5 8.71 11.59 -11.90
N ARG A 6 9.98 11.38 -11.56
CA ARG A 6 11.10 12.17 -12.10
C ARG A 6 11.40 11.87 -13.57
N VAL A 7 11.29 10.61 -13.99
CA VAL A 7 11.62 10.17 -15.37
C VAL A 7 10.44 10.38 -16.32
N PHE A 8 9.22 10.52 -15.81
CA PHE A 8 8.01 10.66 -16.62
C PHE A 8 7.99 11.89 -17.53
N SER A 9 8.65 12.98 -17.16
CA SER A 9 8.79 14.17 -18.01
C SER A 9 9.58 13.88 -19.30
N ILE A 10 10.48 12.89 -19.26
CA ILE A 10 11.32 12.49 -20.40
C ILE A 10 10.60 11.43 -21.25
N LEU A 11 9.81 10.56 -20.61
CA LEU A 11 9.14 9.42 -21.24
C LEU A 11 7.73 9.73 -21.75
N GLN A 12 7.30 10.99 -21.80
CA GLN A 12 5.91 11.35 -22.07
C GLN A 12 5.37 10.78 -23.39
N ILE A 13 6.18 10.82 -24.46
CA ILE A 13 5.79 10.34 -25.80
C ILE A 13 5.60 8.82 -25.82
N LEU A 14 6.52 8.07 -25.20
CA LEU A 14 6.44 6.62 -25.08
C LEU A 14 5.31 6.19 -24.14
N GLY A 15 5.08 6.97 -23.08
CA GLY A 15 4.04 6.71 -22.10
C GLY A 15 2.64 6.69 -22.71
N MET A 16 2.35 7.60 -23.65
CA MET A 16 1.04 7.64 -24.31
C MET A 16 0.67 6.35 -25.04
N GLN A 17 1.64 5.55 -25.49
CA GLN A 17 1.38 4.28 -26.18
C GLN A 17 1.43 3.06 -25.25
N PHE A 18 2.38 3.00 -24.32
CA PHE A 18 2.62 1.79 -23.52
C PHE A 18 1.98 1.80 -22.13
N ASN A 19 1.53 2.96 -21.62
CA ASN A 19 1.02 3.06 -20.25
C ASN A 19 -0.23 2.20 -20.00
N PHE A 20 -1.04 1.91 -21.02
CA PHE A 20 -2.24 1.09 -20.87
C PHE A 20 -1.94 -0.31 -20.33
N ILE A 21 -0.84 -0.93 -20.77
CA ILE A 21 -0.41 -2.25 -20.30
C ILE A 21 -0.11 -2.19 -18.80
N TRP A 22 0.64 -1.18 -18.35
CA TRP A 22 0.97 -1.00 -16.94
C TRP A 22 -0.26 -0.73 -16.07
N ILE A 23 -1.24 0.02 -16.58
CA ILE A 23 -2.51 0.27 -15.89
C ILE A 23 -3.28 -1.05 -15.69
N SER A 24 -3.40 -1.88 -16.75
CA SER A 24 -4.12 -3.16 -16.63
C SER A 24 -3.48 -4.10 -15.59
N ILE A 25 -2.15 -4.25 -15.62
CA ILE A 25 -1.42 -5.14 -14.71
C ILE A 25 -1.53 -4.64 -13.26
N SER A 26 -1.39 -3.33 -13.05
CA SER A 26 -1.45 -2.75 -11.71
C SER A 26 -2.83 -2.86 -11.07
N LEU A 27 -3.91 -2.67 -11.84
CA LEU A 27 -5.28 -2.81 -11.34
C LEU A 27 -5.63 -4.27 -11.02
N ILE A 28 -5.34 -5.20 -11.93
CA ILE A 28 -5.61 -6.62 -11.70
C ILE A 28 -4.78 -7.14 -10.53
N GLY A 29 -3.48 -6.81 -10.49
CA GLY A 29 -2.59 -7.17 -9.39
C GLY A 29 -3.04 -6.57 -8.06
N GLY A 30 -3.46 -5.30 -8.04
CA GLY A 30 -3.96 -4.63 -6.85
C GLY A 30 -5.20 -5.32 -6.26
N VAL A 31 -6.15 -5.73 -7.10
CA VAL A 31 -7.34 -6.47 -6.66
C VAL A 31 -6.95 -7.84 -6.11
N LEU A 32 -6.11 -8.60 -6.81
CA LEU A 32 -5.67 -9.93 -6.35
C LEU A 32 -4.94 -9.86 -5.01
N VAL A 33 -4.01 -8.90 -4.84
CA VAL A 33 -3.29 -8.71 -3.58
C VAL A 33 -4.23 -8.28 -2.46
N SER A 34 -5.24 -7.44 -2.75
CA SER A 34 -6.24 -7.07 -1.74
C SER A 34 -7.05 -8.26 -1.25
N LEU A 35 -7.36 -9.23 -2.12
CA LEU A 35 -8.04 -10.46 -1.73
C LEU A 35 -7.15 -11.37 -0.88
N ILE A 36 -5.87 -11.50 -1.24
CA ILE A 36 -4.87 -12.26 -0.45
C ILE A 36 -4.72 -11.63 0.94
N CYS A 37 -4.73 -10.30 1.02
CA CYS A 37 -4.64 -9.56 2.27
C CYS A 37 -5.76 -9.94 3.24
N LEU A 38 -7.00 -10.14 2.77
CA LEU A 38 -8.12 -10.53 3.64
C LEU A 38 -7.94 -11.89 4.33
N TRP A 39 -7.12 -12.78 3.77
CA TRP A 39 -6.85 -14.10 4.33
C TRP A 39 -5.58 -14.16 5.18
N GLN A 40 -4.82 -13.07 5.27
CA GLN A 40 -3.56 -13.08 5.97
C GLN A 40 -3.77 -13.07 7.49
N MET A 41 -3.27 -14.11 8.16
CA MET A 41 -3.38 -14.26 9.62
C MET A 41 -2.27 -13.54 10.40
N ASP A 42 -1.14 -13.21 9.75
CA ASP A 42 -0.01 -12.54 10.38
C ASP A 42 -0.07 -11.02 10.21
N LEU A 43 0.00 -10.28 11.32
CA LEU A 43 -0.10 -8.81 11.34
C LEU A 43 0.93 -8.10 10.44
N LYS A 44 2.22 -8.49 10.53
CA LYS A 44 3.28 -7.84 9.73
C LYS A 44 3.11 -8.12 8.23
N ALA A 45 2.69 -9.33 7.87
CA ALA A 45 2.44 -9.70 6.48
C ALA A 45 1.18 -9.00 5.94
N LEU A 46 0.13 -8.87 6.76
CA LEU A 46 -1.08 -8.13 6.40
C LEU A 46 -0.75 -6.68 6.01
N ILE A 47 0.04 -5.99 6.85
CA ILE A 47 0.47 -4.60 6.58
C ILE A 47 1.34 -4.53 5.33
N ALA A 48 2.19 -5.52 5.08
CA ALA A 48 3.01 -5.58 3.87
C ALA A 48 2.16 -5.78 2.60
N TYR A 49 1.22 -6.73 2.58
CA TYR A 49 0.38 -6.97 1.40
C TYR A 49 -0.55 -5.79 1.10
N SER A 50 -1.11 -5.15 2.13
CA SER A 50 -1.92 -3.93 1.92
C SER A 50 -1.09 -2.80 1.30
N SER A 51 0.19 -2.66 1.68
CA SER A 51 1.10 -1.66 1.08
C SER A 51 1.34 -1.89 -0.42
N VAL A 52 1.42 -3.16 -0.85
CA VAL A 52 1.58 -3.52 -2.26
C VAL A 52 0.33 -3.14 -3.05
N ALA A 53 -0.87 -3.37 -2.49
CA ALA A 53 -2.12 -2.97 -3.15
C ALA A 53 -2.22 -1.44 -3.32
N HIS A 54 -1.88 -0.66 -2.28
CA HIS A 54 -1.85 0.80 -2.37
C HIS A 54 -0.85 1.31 -3.41
N MET A 55 0.34 0.71 -3.48
CA MET A 55 1.35 1.08 -4.48
C MET A 55 0.94 0.70 -5.91
N GLY A 56 0.12 -0.34 -6.09
CA GLY A 56 -0.53 -0.63 -7.37
C GLY A 56 -1.40 0.52 -7.86
N ILE A 57 -2.18 1.13 -6.96
CA ILE A 57 -3.02 2.30 -7.26
C ILE A 57 -2.16 3.53 -7.61
N VAL A 58 -1.04 3.72 -6.89
CA VAL A 58 -0.06 4.78 -7.23
C VAL A 58 0.46 4.59 -8.65
N LEU A 59 0.83 3.36 -9.02
CA LEU A 59 1.34 3.06 -10.36
C LEU A 59 0.29 3.34 -11.43
N SER A 60 -0.95 2.88 -11.27
CA SER A 60 -2.02 3.17 -12.23
C SER A 60 -2.28 4.67 -12.35
N GLY A 61 -2.31 5.40 -11.23
CA GLY A 61 -2.53 6.85 -11.20
C GLY A 61 -1.42 7.63 -11.91
N LEU A 62 -0.16 7.26 -11.71
CA LEU A 62 0.99 7.85 -12.39
C LEU A 62 0.93 7.61 -13.91
N MET A 63 0.56 6.40 -14.33
CA MET A 63 0.51 6.01 -15.74
C MET A 63 -0.61 6.72 -16.52
N THR A 64 -1.62 7.31 -15.86
CA THR A 64 -2.66 8.10 -16.54
C THR A 64 -2.16 9.43 -17.11
N MET A 65 -1.01 9.96 -16.65
CA MET A 65 -0.42 11.22 -17.12
C MET A 65 -1.35 12.44 -17.03
N THR A 66 -2.39 12.37 -16.18
CA THR A 66 -3.28 13.50 -15.90
C THR A 66 -2.78 14.26 -14.67
N TYR A 67 -3.02 15.58 -14.64
CA TYR A 67 -2.68 16.41 -13.48
C TYR A 67 -3.31 15.89 -12.18
N TRP A 68 -4.57 15.45 -12.26
CA TRP A 68 -5.29 14.84 -11.14
C TRP A 68 -4.66 13.52 -10.69
N GLY A 69 -4.28 12.64 -11.63
CA GLY A 69 -3.61 11.38 -11.33
C GLY A 69 -2.25 11.58 -10.65
N LEU A 70 -1.45 12.56 -11.13
CA LEU A 70 -0.16 12.89 -10.53
C LEU A 70 -0.32 13.42 -9.09
N ASN A 71 -1.19 14.40 -8.86
CA ASN A 71 -1.44 14.93 -7.53
C ASN A 71 -2.01 13.88 -6.57
N GLY A 72 -2.95 13.06 -7.04
CA GLY A 72 -3.53 11.96 -6.26
C GLY A 72 -2.50 10.89 -5.89
N SER A 73 -1.65 10.49 -6.84
CA SER A 73 -0.59 9.52 -6.59
C SER A 73 0.46 10.04 -5.60
N TYR A 74 0.81 11.32 -5.67
CA TYR A 74 1.77 11.96 -4.78
C TYR A 74 1.23 12.06 -3.34
N THR A 75 -0.03 12.50 -3.18
CA THR A 75 -0.68 12.55 -1.86
C THR A 75 -0.83 11.17 -1.25
N LEU A 76 -1.21 10.15 -2.03
CA LEU A 76 -1.31 8.77 -1.56
C LEU A 76 0.05 8.22 -1.10
N MET A 77 1.14 8.53 -1.81
CA MET A 77 2.48 8.11 -1.39
C MET A 77 2.87 8.66 -0.01
N ILE A 78 2.57 9.93 0.27
CA ILE A 78 2.84 10.55 1.57
C ILE A 78 1.95 9.93 2.65
N ALA A 79 0.64 9.87 2.40
CA ALA A 79 -0.33 9.31 3.34
C ALA A 79 0.00 7.85 3.68
N HIS A 80 0.37 7.06 2.68
CA HIS A 80 0.78 5.67 2.86
C HIS A 80 2.06 5.56 3.69
N GLY A 81 3.06 6.42 3.48
CA GLY A 81 4.28 6.43 4.28
C GLY A 81 4.03 6.67 5.77
N LEU A 82 3.14 7.62 6.09
CA LEU A 82 2.76 7.91 7.48
C LEU A 82 1.91 6.78 8.09
N CYS A 83 0.91 6.26 7.36
CA CYS A 83 0.02 5.23 7.86
C CYS A 83 0.73 3.88 8.06
N SER A 84 1.51 3.43 7.08
CA SER A 84 2.21 2.14 7.14
C SER A 84 3.27 2.11 8.25
N SER A 85 4.04 3.18 8.42
CA SER A 85 5.02 3.27 9.52
C SER A 85 4.35 3.24 10.90
N GLY A 86 3.23 3.94 11.06
CA GLY A 86 2.40 3.88 12.27
C GLY A 86 1.89 2.47 12.56
N LEU A 87 1.34 1.78 11.55
CA LEU A 87 0.86 0.40 11.68
C LEU A 87 1.98 -0.59 12.02
N PHE A 88 3.17 -0.45 11.43
CA PHE A 88 4.31 -1.30 11.76
C PHE A 88 4.80 -1.07 13.21
N CYS A 89 4.77 0.18 13.68
CA CYS A 89 5.08 0.50 15.08
C CYS A 89 4.08 -0.18 16.03
N LEU A 90 2.78 0.00 15.79
CA LEU A 90 1.70 -0.62 16.58
C LEU A 90 1.78 -2.15 16.57
N ALA A 91 2.03 -2.75 15.40
CA ALA A 91 2.23 -4.19 15.28
C ALA A 91 3.43 -4.67 16.11
N ASN A 92 4.51 -3.89 16.19
CA ASN A 92 5.65 -4.25 17.03
C ASN A 92 5.34 -4.15 18.53
N ILE A 93 4.63 -3.10 18.95
CA ILE A 93 4.19 -2.96 20.36
C ILE A 93 3.28 -4.14 20.75
N SER A 94 2.32 -4.53 19.89
CA SER A 94 1.47 -5.69 20.15
C SER A 94 2.26 -7.00 20.27
N TYR A 95 3.32 -7.15 19.46
CA TYR A 95 4.19 -8.31 19.47
C TYR A 95 5.03 -8.38 20.77
N GLU A 96 5.57 -7.25 21.23
CA GLU A 96 6.33 -7.20 22.48
C GLU A 96 5.47 -7.55 23.71
N ARG A 97 4.14 -7.33 23.65
CA ARG A 97 3.22 -7.63 24.75
C ARG A 97 2.69 -9.06 24.75
N MET A 98 2.32 -9.57 23.58
CA MET A 98 1.68 -10.90 23.45
C MET A 98 2.65 -12.00 23.04
N GLY A 99 3.85 -11.66 22.56
CA GLY A 99 4.85 -12.61 22.06
C GLY A 99 4.46 -13.29 20.74
N SER A 100 3.34 -12.90 20.11
CA SER A 100 2.82 -13.55 18.90
C SER A 100 2.45 -12.54 17.82
N ARG A 101 2.59 -12.95 16.55
CA ARG A 101 2.28 -12.13 15.35
C ARG A 101 0.90 -12.42 14.76
N SER A 102 0.25 -13.48 15.22
CA SER A 102 -1.02 -13.94 14.67
C SER A 102 -2.18 -13.10 15.18
N LEU A 103 -3.04 -12.65 14.26
CA LEU A 103 -4.29 -11.93 14.54
C LEU A 103 -5.22 -12.69 15.50
N LEU A 104 -5.23 -14.02 15.42
CA LEU A 104 -6.15 -14.84 16.22
C LEU A 104 -5.85 -14.75 17.72
N ILE A 105 -4.57 -14.73 18.08
CA ILE A 105 -4.10 -14.61 19.47
C ILE A 105 -4.25 -13.15 19.95
N ASN A 106 -4.02 -12.18 19.06
CA ASN A 106 -4.12 -10.77 19.37
C ASN A 106 -5.57 -10.21 19.26
N LYS A 107 -6.59 -11.09 19.22
CA LYS A 107 -8.00 -10.67 19.21
C LYS A 107 -8.38 -10.05 20.56
N GLY A 108 -9.19 -8.99 20.55
CA GLY A 108 -9.75 -8.40 21.77
C GLY A 108 -8.80 -7.45 22.52
N MET A 109 -7.72 -6.99 21.88
CA MET A 109 -6.77 -6.06 22.49
C MET A 109 -7.39 -4.73 22.96
N LEU A 110 -8.50 -4.28 22.36
CA LEU A 110 -9.20 -3.06 22.82
C LEU A 110 -9.67 -3.14 24.28
N ASN A 111 -10.07 -4.33 24.76
CA ASN A 111 -10.46 -4.51 26.16
C ASN A 111 -9.25 -4.56 27.11
N PHE A 112 -8.10 -5.00 26.59
CA PHE A 112 -6.88 -5.18 27.39
C PHE A 112 -6.04 -3.90 27.45
N MET A 113 -6.05 -3.11 26.37
CA MET A 113 -5.24 -1.91 26.18
C MET A 113 -6.05 -0.85 25.40
N PRO A 114 -6.99 -0.14 26.05
CA PRO A 114 -7.86 0.83 25.37
C PRO A 114 -7.14 2.12 24.93
N SER A 115 -5.92 2.36 25.40
CA SER A 115 -5.09 3.52 25.05
C SER A 115 -4.20 3.29 23.82
N LEU A 116 -4.21 2.08 23.28
CA LEU A 116 -3.57 1.69 22.02
C LEU A 116 -4.62 1.64 20.91
#